data_AF-A0A376L4U8-F1
#
_entry.id   AF-A0A376L4U8-F1
#
_cell.length_a   1.000
_cell.length_b   1.000
_cell.length_c   1.000
_cell.angle_alpha   90.00
_cell.angle_beta   90.00
_cell.angle_gamma   90.00
#
_symmetry.space_group_name_H-M   'P 1'
#
loop_
_entity.id
_entity.type
_entity.pdbx_description
1 polymer ?
#
loop_
_entity_poly.entity_id
_entity_poly.type
_entity_poly.pdbx_seq_one_letter_code
_entity_poly.pdbx_strand_id
1 'polypeptide(L)' 'MRKEIGPLATPDVLHWTDSLPKTRSGKIMRRILRKIAAGDTSNLGDTSTLGRSWRSREAA' A
#
# COMPACT_ATOMS: atom_id res chain seq x y z
N MET A 1 -10.90 8.73 13.53
CA MET A 1 -11.40 9.04 12.17
C MET A 1 -12.86 9.51 12.16
N ARG A 2 -13.85 8.72 12.60
CA ARG A 2 -15.25 9.20 12.69
C ARG A 2 -15.43 10.44 13.57
N LYS A 3 -14.67 10.52 14.68
CA LYS A 3 -14.61 11.70 15.56
C LYS A 3 -13.85 12.89 14.94
N GLU A 4 -12.92 12.63 14.02
CA GLU A 4 -12.01 13.68 13.51
C GLU A 4 -12.43 14.25 12.17
N ILE A 5 -12.95 13.43 11.26
CA ILE A 5 -13.38 13.84 9.92
C ILE A 5 -14.91 13.75 9.81
N GLY A 6 -15.52 12.74 10.43
CA GLY A 6 -16.97 12.54 10.45
C GLY A 6 -17.42 11.14 10.04
N PRO A 7 -18.75 10.86 10.10
CA PRO A 7 -19.34 9.56 9.78
C PRO A 7 -18.99 9.02 8.39
N LEU A 8 -18.99 9.89 7.37
CA LEU A 8 -18.75 9.56 5.96
C LEU A 8 -17.31 9.12 5.67
N ALA A 9 -16.37 9.43 6.55
CA ALA A 9 -14.96 9.10 6.37
C ALA A 9 -14.56 7.81 7.09
N THR A 10 -15.54 7.02 7.54
CA THR A 10 -15.24 5.72 8.17
C THR A 10 -14.80 4.74 7.07
N PRO A 11 -13.60 4.14 7.15
CA PRO A 11 -13.15 3.20 6.15
C PRO A 11 -13.99 1.92 6.22
N ASP A 12 -14.44 1.41 5.07
CA ASP A 12 -15.22 0.17 5.00
C ASP A 12 -14.36 -1.05 5.30
N VAL A 13 -13.08 -1.01 4.90
CA VAL A 13 -12.13 -2.11 5.03
C VAL A 13 -10.81 -1.60 5.59
N LEU A 14 -10.28 -2.33 6.57
CA LEU A 14 -8.95 -2.11 7.12
C LEU A 14 -8.04 -3.28 6.76
N HIS A 15 -7.03 -3.01 5.92
CA HIS A 15 -6.05 -4.02 5.51
C HIS A 15 -4.73 -3.79 6.25
N TRP A 16 -4.40 -4.68 7.17
CA TRP A 16 -3.16 -4.64 7.94
C TRP A 16 -1.99 -5.14 7.09
N THR A 17 -0.86 -4.43 7.15
CA THR A 17 0.36 -4.82 6.45
C THR A 17 1.57 -4.25 7.16
N ASP A 18 2.68 -4.99 7.15
CA ASP A 18 3.93 -4.57 7.79
C ASP A 18 4.64 -3.44 7.02
N SER A 19 4.35 -3.30 5.74
CA SER A 19 5.02 -2.31 4.90
C SER A 19 4.14 -1.78 3.78
N LEU A 20 4.29 -0.49 3.50
CA LEU A 20 3.67 0.14 2.34
C LEU A 20 4.64 0.19 1.15
N PRO A 21 4.13 0.02 -0.09
CA PRO A 21 4.93 0.17 -1.29
C PRO A 21 5.39 1.63 -1.41
N LYS A 22 6.71 1.83 -1.28
CA LYS A 22 7.36 3.14 -1.30
C LYS A 22 8.37 3.20 -2.44
N THR A 23 8.52 4.35 -3.07
CA THR A 23 9.60 4.61 -4.05
C THR A 23 10.96 4.60 -3.35
N ARG A 24 12.06 4.56 -4.13
CA ARG A 24 13.43 4.77 -3.62
C ARG A 24 13.60 6.10 -2.86
N SER A 25 12.77 7.10 -3.15
CA SER A 25 12.71 8.39 -2.45
C SER A 25 11.75 8.41 -1.25
N GLY A 26 11.10 7.30 -0.92
CA GLY A 26 10.21 7.17 0.24
C GLY A 26 8.75 7.56 0.01
N LYS A 27 8.36 8.01 -1.18
CA LYS A 27 6.96 8.36 -1.48
C LYS A 27 6.10 7.10 -1.60
N ILE A 28 4.92 7.09 -0.98
CA ILE A 28 3.99 5.96 -1.06
C ILE A 28 3.36 5.89 -2.46
N MET A 29 3.44 4.72 -3.09
CA MET A 29 2.87 4.48 -4.42
C MET A 29 1.38 4.09 -4.33
N ARG A 30 0.53 5.08 -4.05
CA ARG A 30 -0.94 4.89 -3.89
C ARG A 30 -1.61 4.21 -5.10
N ARG A 31 -1.06 4.36 -6.31
CA ARG A 31 -1.57 3.72 -7.53
C ARG A 31 -1.62 2.19 -7.42
N ILE A 32 -0.58 1.58 -6.84
CA ILE A 32 -0.50 0.13 -6.65
C ILE A 32 -1.52 -0.32 -5.60
N LEU A 33 -1.64 0.41 -4.49
CA LEU A 33 -2.63 0.12 -3.45
C LEU A 33 -4.07 0.15 -4.00
N ARG A 34 -4.40 1.10 -4.88
CA ARG A 34 -5.72 1.15 -5.53
C ARG A 34 -6.00 -0.07 -6.40
N LYS A 35 -5.00 -0.54 -7.15
CA LYS A 35 -5.14 -1.74 -7.99
C LYS A 35 -5.34 -3.00 -7.17
N ILE A 36 -4.58 -3.16 -6.08
CA ILE A 36 -4.73 -4.26 -5.14
C ILE A 36 -6.12 -4.22 -4.48
N ALA A 37 -6.58 -3.05 -4.04
CA ALA A 37 -7.93 -2.89 -3.47
C ALA A 37 -9.05 -3.20 -4.49
N ALA A 38 -8.81 -2.96 -5.78
CA ALA A 38 -9.73 -3.31 -6.86
C ALA A 38 -9.62 -4.78 -7.32
N GLY A 39 -8.72 -5.57 -6.75
CA GLY A 39 -8.47 -6.97 -7.15
C GLY A 39 -7.70 -7.15 -8.46
N ASP A 40 -7.23 -6.07 -9.10
CA ASP A 40 -6.45 -6.13 -10.33
C ASP A 40 -4.95 -6.23 -10.02
N THR A 41 -4.46 -7.46 -9.93
CA THR A 41 -3.04 -7.77 -9.68
C THR A 41 -2.24 -8.08 -10.96
N SER A 42 -2.93 -8.20 -12.09
CA SER A 42 -2.35 -8.65 -13.36
C SER A 42 -1.41 -7.62 -13.99
N ASN A 43 -1.76 -6.33 -13.88
CA ASN A 43 -0.99 -5.25 -14.49
C ASN A 43 -0.76 -4.11 -13.49
N LEU A 44 0.29 -4.22 -12.68
CA LEU A 44 0.66 -3.18 -11.72
C LEU A 44 1.36 -1.96 -12.34
N GLY A 45 1.53 -1.91 -13.67
CA GLY A 45 2.27 -0.86 -14.38
C GLY A 45 3.75 -0.80 -13.99
N ASP A 46 4.38 0.35 -14.18
CA ASP A 46 5.82 0.51 -13.86
C ASP A 46 6.10 0.44 -12.35
N THR A 47 6.95 -0.52 -11.98
CA THR A 47 7.42 -0.82 -10.62
C THR A 47 8.92 -0.56 -10.44
N SER A 48 9.62 -0.08 -11.47
CA SER A 48 11.09 0.12 -11.49
C SER A 48 11.60 1.08 -10.40
N THR A 49 10.73 1.96 -9.91
CA THR A 49 11.05 2.97 -8.90
C THR A 49 10.81 2.51 -7.46
N LEU A 50 10.21 1.32 -7.25
CA LEU A 50 9.97 0.78 -5.92
C LEU A 50 11.29 0.57 -5.17
N GLY A 51 11.33 1.09 -3.93
CA GLY A 51 12.39 0.75 -3.00
C GLY A 51 12.16 -0.66 -2.48
N ARG A 52 13.15 -1.55 -2.67
CA ARG A 52 13.15 -2.88 -2.03
C ARG A 52 13.36 -2.72 -0.53
N SER A 53 12.28 -2.41 0.18
CA SER A 53 12.19 -2.46 1.64
C SER A 53 11.34 -3.66 2.03
N TRP A 54 11.79 -4.88 1.67
CA TRP A 54 11.08 -6.13 2.00
C TRP A 54 11.98 -7.33 2.25
N ARG A 55 13.27 -7.15 2.52
CA ARG A 55 14.04 -8.24 3.15
C ARG A 55 13.80 -8.20 4.65
N SER A 56 12.68 -8.74 5.09
CA SER A 56 12.64 -9.34 6.42
C SER A 56 13.24 -10.73 6.34
N ARG A 57 14.00 -11.02 7.37
CA ARG A 57 14.89 -12.15 7.54
C ARG A 57 14.05 -13.38 7.90
N GLU A 58 13.76 -14.23 6.92
CA GLU A 58 13.44 -15.64 7.16
C GLU A 58 14.33 -16.50 6.25
N ALA A 59 15.62 -16.42 6.57
CA ALA A 59 16.59 -17.47 6.33
C ALA A 59 17.31 -17.68 7.68
N ALA A 60 16.58 -18.23 8.64
CA ALA A 60 17.05 -18.90 9.85
C ALA A 60 15.85 -19.58 10.52
#